data_AF-A0A7W7HRJ9-F1
#
_entry.id   AF-A0A7W7HRJ9-F1
#
_cell.length_a   1.000
_cell.length_b   1.000
_cell.length_c   1.000
_cell.angle_alpha   90.00
_cell.angle_beta   90.00
_cell.angle_gamma   90.00
#
_symmetry.space_group_name_H-M   'P 1'
#
loop_
_entity.id
_entity.type
_entity.pdbx_description
1 polymer ?
#
loop_
_entity_poly.entity_id
_entity_poly.type
_entity_poly.pdbx_seq_one_letter_code
_entity_poly.pdbx_strand_id
1 'polypeptide(L)'
;MSDYDYGPVDTYEITWMSGHIERVLAHQVSYPAAGMALMRSMGAVTVGVEGGAPRVRMRAEINGRWTLTLSAREEDIRTMRLVTEPERIPGTEADQ
;
A
#
# COMPACT_ATOMS: atom_id res chain seq x y z
N MET A 1 6.52 12.77 22.04
CA MET A 1 6.53 11.50 21.27
C MET A 1 5.14 11.36 20.71
N SER A 2 4.96 11.65 19.41
CA SER A 2 3.66 11.44 18.78
C SER A 2 3.43 9.94 18.68
N ASP A 3 2.46 9.47 19.44
CA ASP A 3 1.96 8.11 19.46
C ASP A 3 1.28 7.88 18.10
N TYR A 4 2.01 7.38 17.11
CA TYR A 4 1.41 7.03 15.83
C TYR A 4 0.65 5.72 16.04
N ASP A 5 -0.67 5.80 16.30
CA ASP A 5 -1.58 4.65 16.35
C ASP A 5 -1.49 3.75 15.10
N TYR A 6 -0.87 4.26 14.02
CA TYR A 6 -0.78 3.62 12.70
C TYR A 6 0.65 3.24 12.27
N GLY A 7 1.68 3.45 13.11
CA GLY A 7 3.10 3.23 12.77
C GLY A 7 3.75 4.37 11.97
N PRO A 8 5.05 4.29 11.66
CA PRO A 8 5.76 5.34 10.91
C PRO A 8 5.16 5.54 9.51
N VAL A 9 5.30 6.75 8.96
CA VAL A 9 4.94 7.01 7.56
C VAL A 9 6.05 6.50 6.66
N ASP A 10 5.69 5.66 5.71
CA ASP A 10 6.60 5.10 4.72
C ASP A 10 6.41 5.76 3.35
N THR A 11 7.49 5.80 2.56
CA THR A 11 7.45 6.21 1.16
C THR A 11 7.48 4.98 0.27
N TYR A 12 6.51 4.89 -0.63
CA TYR A 12 6.45 3.87 -1.66
C TYR A 12 6.71 4.49 -3.03
N GLU A 13 7.47 3.78 -3.86
CA GLU A 13 7.66 4.12 -5.26
C GLU A 13 6.82 3.19 -6.12
N ILE A 14 5.99 3.78 -6.96
CA ILE A 14 5.04 3.09 -7.84
C ILE A 14 5.47 3.34 -9.26
N THR A 15 5.77 2.25 -9.97
CA THR A 15 5.93 2.27 -11.42
C THR A 15 4.59 1.91 -12.04
N TRP A 16 4.07 2.81 -12.86
CA TRP A 16 2.81 2.64 -13.58
C TRP A 16 3.03 1.84 -14.88
N MET A 17 1.97 1.22 -15.39
CA MET A 17 2.01 0.53 -16.69
C MET A 17 2.34 1.48 -17.86
N SER A 18 2.03 2.77 -17.72
CA SER A 18 2.45 3.82 -18.66
C SER A 18 3.96 4.11 -18.64
N GLY A 19 4.70 3.61 -17.65
CA GLY A 19 6.10 3.93 -17.40
C GLY A 19 6.31 5.16 -16.52
N HIS A 20 5.25 5.87 -16.13
CA HIS A 20 5.35 6.92 -15.11
C HIS A 20 5.83 6.33 -13.77
N ILE A 21 6.57 7.11 -12.99
CA ILE A 21 6.99 6.75 -11.64
C ILE A 21 6.48 7.83 -10.69
N GLU A 22 5.80 7.39 -9.63
CA GLU A 22 5.25 8.26 -8.59
C GLU A 22 5.70 7.80 -7.20
N ARG A 23 5.89 8.75 -6.28
CA ARG A 23 6.20 8.46 -4.88
C ARG A 23 5.02 8.86 -4.00
N VAL A 24 4.59 7.92 -3.16
CA VAL A 24 3.39 8.06 -2.33
C VAL A 24 3.73 7.77 -0.87
N LEU A 25 3.29 8.65 0.02
CA LEU A 25 3.36 8.44 1.47
C LEU A 25 2.20 7.57 1.95
N ALA A 26 2.49 6.61 2.82
CA ALA A 26 1.49 5.75 3.43
C ALA A 26 1.94 5.20 4.79
N HIS A 27 1.03 5.19 5.77
CA HIS A 27 1.14 4.32 6.95
C HIS A 27 0.53 2.94 6.67
N GLN A 28 -0.45 2.87 5.75
CA GLN A 28 -1.17 1.65 5.46
C GLN A 28 -1.37 1.46 3.96
N VAL A 29 -1.06 0.25 3.50
CA VAL A 29 -1.35 -0.23 2.15
C VAL A 29 -2.35 -1.39 2.24
N SER A 30 -3.48 -1.27 1.54
CA SER A 30 -4.49 -2.31 1.45
C SER A 30 -4.61 -2.82 0.02
N TYR A 31 -4.49 -4.14 -0.14
CA TYR A 31 -4.65 -4.83 -1.41
C TYR A 31 -6.08 -5.38 -1.56
N PRO A 32 -6.57 -5.54 -2.79
CA PRO A 32 -7.79 -6.30 -3.04
C PRO A 32 -7.59 -7.74 -2.55
N ALA A 33 -8.60 -8.32 -1.90
CA ALA A 33 -8.50 -9.67 -1.36
C ALA A 33 -8.30 -10.70 -2.49
N ALA A 34 -7.06 -11.10 -2.75
CA ALA A 34 -6.69 -12.11 -3.73
C ALA A 34 -7.43 -13.46 -3.50
N GLY A 35 -7.91 -13.71 -2.28
CA GLY A 35 -8.67 -14.90 -1.91
C GLY A 35 -10.02 -15.07 -2.62
N MET A 36 -10.65 -14.01 -3.13
CA MET A 36 -11.91 -14.12 -3.88
C MET A 36 -11.72 -14.43 -5.37
N ALA A 37 -10.56 -14.12 -5.95
CA ALA A 37 -10.30 -14.39 -7.37
C ALA A 37 -10.13 -15.90 -7.63
N LEU A 38 -9.47 -16.62 -6.73
CA LEU A 38 -9.35 -18.08 -6.80
C LEU A 38 -10.70 -18.77 -6.60
N MET A 39 -11.53 -18.29 -5.66
CA MET A 39 -12.88 -18.83 -5.43
C MET A 39 -13.84 -18.55 -6.60
N ARG A 40 -13.71 -17.40 -7.28
CA ARG A 40 -14.43 -17.08 -8.54
C ARG A 40 -14.13 -18.07 -9.67
N SER A 41 -12.89 -18.54 -9.78
CA SER A 41 -12.50 -19.51 -10.82
C SER A 41 -13.09 -20.91 -10.60
N MET A 42 -13.57 -21.21 -9.39
CA MET A 42 -14.15 -22.50 -9.02
C MET A 42 -15.69 -22.52 -8.97
N GLY A 43 -16.38 -21.47 -9.43
CA GLY A 43 -17.82 -21.51 -9.72
C GLY A 43 -18.75 -21.64 -8.51
N ALA A 44 -18.28 -21.38 -7.29
CA ALA A 44 -19.10 -21.35 -6.10
C ALA A 44 -19.01 -19.95 -5.47
N VAL A 45 -20.16 -19.39 -5.11
CA VAL A 45 -20.34 -18.12 -4.38
C VAL A 45 -20.54 -16.88 -5.27
N THR A 46 -21.79 -16.65 -5.66
CA THR A 46 -22.32 -15.31 -6.00
C THR A 46 -22.57 -14.52 -4.72
N VAL A 47 -21.51 -14.08 -4.05
CA VAL A 47 -21.63 -12.98 -3.08
C VAL A 47 -21.66 -11.70 -3.91
N GLY A 48 -22.72 -10.90 -3.74
CA GLY A 48 -22.88 -9.60 -4.39
C GLY A 48 -21.68 -8.70 -4.06
N VAL A 49 -20.70 -8.69 -4.95
CA VAL A 49 -19.61 -7.72 -4.96
C VAL A 49 -20.03 -6.69 -5.99
N GLU A 50 -20.43 -5.50 -5.55
CA GLU A 50 -20.51 -4.34 -6.43
C GLU A 50 -19.23 -4.30 -7.28
N GLY A 51 -19.39 -4.43 -8.59
CA GLY A 51 -18.36 -4.79 -9.56
C GLY A 51 -17.31 -3.71 -9.82
N GLY A 52 -16.60 -3.26 -8.79
CA GLY A 52 -15.39 -2.45 -8.94
C GLY A 52 -14.19 -3.32 -9.31
N ALA A 53 -13.38 -2.87 -10.27
CA ALA A 53 -12.07 -3.46 -10.53
C ALA A 53 -11.24 -3.53 -9.22
N PRO A 54 -10.39 -4.54 -9.02
CA PRO A 54 -9.52 -4.64 -7.84
C PRO A 54 -8.65 -3.38 -7.70
N ARG A 55 -8.65 -2.75 -6.52
CA ARG A 55 -7.91 -1.50 -6.26
C ARG A 55 -6.96 -1.62 -5.08
N VAL A 56 -5.75 -1.13 -5.28
CA VAL A 56 -4.80 -0.82 -4.20
C VAL A 56 -5.20 0.51 -3.58
N ARG A 57 -5.21 0.59 -2.25
CA ARG A 57 -5.50 1.82 -1.50
C ARG A 57 -4.37 2.11 -0.53
N MET A 58 -3.87 3.33 -0.56
CA MET A 58 -2.83 3.80 0.35
C MET A 58 -3.37 4.96 1.18
N ARG A 59 -3.06 4.95 2.47
CA ARG A 59 -3.50 5.98 3.40
C ARG A 59 -2.34 6.47 4.25
N ALA A 60 -2.33 7.78 4.47
CA ALA A 60 -1.40 8.45 5.37
C ALA A 60 -2.16 9.43 6.26
N GLU A 61 -1.60 9.75 7.42
CA GLU A 61 -2.03 10.86 8.23
C GLU A 61 -1.32 12.10 7.70
N ILE A 62 -2.09 13.09 7.26
CA ILE A 62 -1.57 14.36 6.75
C ILE A 62 -2.25 15.47 7.55
N ASN A 63 -1.45 16.28 8.25
CA ASN A 63 -1.95 17.36 9.12
C ASN A 63 -2.98 16.88 10.17
N GLY A 64 -2.74 15.73 10.83
CA GLY A 64 -3.66 15.19 11.83
C GLY A 64 -4.91 14.52 11.25
N ARG A 65 -4.99 14.34 9.93
CA ARG A 65 -6.14 13.74 9.26
C ARG A 65 -5.76 12.49 8.48
N TRP A 66 -6.43 11.39 8.79
CA TRP A 66 -6.34 10.15 8.01
C TRP A 66 -6.90 10.37 6.60
N THR A 67 -6.02 10.29 5.61
CA THR A 67 -6.29 10.69 4.23
C THR A 67 -5.94 9.56 3.27
N LEU A 68 -6.80 9.33 2.28
CA LEU A 68 -6.51 8.45 1.15
C LEU A 68 -5.52 9.15 0.22
N THR A 69 -4.27 8.71 0.21
CA THR A 69 -3.20 9.30 -0.61
C THR A 69 -3.19 8.73 -2.02
N LEU A 70 -3.58 7.46 -2.18
CA LEU A 70 -3.72 6.81 -3.48
C LEU A 70 -4.88 5.83 -3.52
N SER A 71 -5.60 5.81 -4.65
CA SER A 71 -6.46 4.69 -5.02
C SER A 71 -6.36 4.37 -6.50
N ALA A 72 -5.65 3.30 -6.82
CA ALA A 72 -5.37 2.86 -8.17
C ALA A 72 -5.91 1.47 -8.43
N ARG A 73 -6.19 1.14 -9.69
CA ARG A 73 -6.50 -0.23 -10.07
C ARG A 73 -5.21 -1.04 -10.05
N GLU A 74 -5.33 -2.30 -9.67
CA GLU A 74 -4.17 -3.21 -9.68
C GLU A 74 -3.58 -3.34 -11.10
N GLU A 75 -4.43 -3.36 -12.13
CA GLU A 75 -4.02 -3.47 -13.54
C GLU A 75 -3.18 -2.28 -14.05
N ASP A 76 -3.25 -1.11 -13.40
CA ASP A 76 -2.50 0.07 -13.79
C ASP A 76 -1.09 0.11 -13.15
N ILE A 77 -0.85 -0.72 -12.13
CA ILE A 77 0.40 -0.75 -11.37
C ILE A 77 1.31 -1.84 -11.96
N ARG A 78 2.50 -1.44 -12.40
CA ARG A 78 3.51 -2.39 -12.86
C ARG A 78 4.31 -2.98 -11.70
N THR A 79 4.79 -2.12 -10.82
CA THR A 79 5.52 -2.52 -9.60
C THR A 79 5.29 -1.49 -8.51
N MET A 80 5.24 -1.93 -7.26
CA MET A 80 5.27 -1.05 -6.09
C MET A 80 6.34 -1.56 -5.12
N ARG A 81 7.17 -0.65 -4.62
CA ARG A 81 8.24 -0.98 -3.66
C ARG A 81 8.32 0.05 -2.55
N LEU A 82 8.63 -0.43 -1.34
CA LEU A 82 9.00 0.42 -0.22
C LEU A 82 10.36 1.04 -0.51
N VAL A 83 10.47 2.36 -0.43
CA VAL A 83 11.71 3.11 -0.65
C VAL A 83 12.10 3.98 0.54
N THR A 84 11.35 3.93 1.65
CA THR A 84 11.82 4.47 2.92
C THR A 84 13.17 3.82 3.22
N GLU A 85 14.24 4.63 3.28
CA GLU A 85 15.50 4.13 3.80
C GLU A 85 15.22 3.58 5.19
N PRO A 86 15.61 2.33 5.51
CA PRO A 86 15.56 1.91 6.90
C PRO A 86 16.42 2.92 7.64
N GLU A 87 15.81 3.65 8.58
CA GLU A 87 16.55 4.47 9.52
C GLU A 87 17.66 3.57 10.08
N ARG A 88 18.92 3.81 9.64
CA ARG A 88 20.06 3.21 10.32
C ARG A 88 20.01 3.83 11.70
N ILE A 89 19.59 3.07 12.69
CA ILE A 89 19.72 3.46 14.10
C ILE A 89 21.19 3.88 14.27
N PRO A 90 21.49 5.17 14.47
CA PRO A 90 22.84 5.60 14.77
C PRO A 90 23.11 5.15 16.21
N GLY A 91 23.74 3.99 16.38
CA GLY A 91 24.04 3.48 17.72
C GLY A 91 24.26 1.99 17.88
N THR A 92 24.01 1.14 16.87
CA THR A 92 24.47 -0.25 16.94
C THR A 92 25.91 -0.33 16.46
N GLU A 93 26.83 0.22 17.27
CA GLU A 93 28.17 -0.33 17.31
C GLU A 93 28.02 -1.79 17.71
N ALA A 94 28.28 -2.69 16.77
CA ALA A 94 28.49 -4.09 17.06
C ALA A 94 29.73 -4.15 17.96
N ASP A 95 29.51 -4.14 19.27
CA ASP A 95 30.53 -4.57 20.21
C ASP A 95 30.80 -6.06 19.93
N GLN A 96 32.09 -6.39 19.91
CA GLN A 96 32.67 -7.63 19.39
C GLN A 96 32.32 -8.86 20.21
#